data_AF-A0A539DEH6-F1
#
_entry.id   AF-A0A539DEH6-F1
#
_cell.length_a   1.000
_cell.length_b   1.000
_cell.length_c   1.000
_cell.angle_alpha   90.00
_cell.angle_beta   90.00
_cell.angle_gamma   90.00
#
_symmetry.space_group_name_H-M   'P 1'
#
loop_
_entity.id
_entity.type
_entity.pdbx_description
1 polymer ?
#
loop_
_entity_poly.entity_id
_entity_poly.type
_entity_poly.pdbx_seq_one_letter_code
_entity_poly.pdbx_strand_id
1 'polypeptide(L)'
;MADPSVIVVGNEKGGAGKSTLAIHIVCGLLHAGRRVAIIDLDLRQRSMAKFFANRAAWMAGNKQVLPMPIEPDMGDGKALAKADETEQMARFEAAMARAR
;
A
#
# COMPACT_ATOMS: atom_id res chain seq x y z
N MET A 1 -22.24 -6.38 -2.04
CA MET A 1 -20.94 -6.62 -1.35
C MET A 1 -20.89 -5.66 -0.18
N ALA A 2 -20.43 -6.09 0.99
CA ALA A 2 -20.20 -5.16 2.10
C ALA A 2 -19.02 -4.24 1.80
N ASP A 3 -19.07 -2.99 2.27
CA ASP A 3 -17.95 -2.06 2.15
C ASP A 3 -16.69 -2.62 2.83
N PRO A 4 -15.48 -2.40 2.26
CA PRO A 4 -14.24 -2.84 2.90
C PRO A 4 -13.99 -2.09 4.20
N SER A 5 -13.42 -2.77 5.19
CA SER A 5 -12.90 -2.11 6.39
C SER A 5 -11.63 -1.33 6.03
N VAL A 6 -11.60 -0.03 6.33
CA VAL A 6 -10.46 0.84 6.05
C VAL A 6 -9.65 1.06 7.33
N ILE A 7 -8.34 0.78 7.26
CA ILE A 7 -7.39 1.02 8.35
C ILE A 7 -6.41 2.10 7.90
N VAL A 8 -6.42 3.25 8.57
CA VAL A 8 -5.51 4.36 8.31
C VAL A 8 -4.43 4.39 9.37
N VAL A 9 -3.16 4.37 8.95
CA VAL A 9 -2.00 4.48 9.83
C VAL A 9 -1.35 5.86 9.65
N GLY A 10 -1.76 6.82 10.49
CA GLY A 10 -1.23 8.18 10.49
C GLY A 10 -0.34 8.45 11.70
N ASN A 11 0.80 9.14 11.49
CA ASN A 11 1.63 9.69 12.55
C ASN A 11 2.52 10.81 11.96
N GLU A 12 2.56 11.95 12.65
CA GLU A 12 3.29 13.16 12.22
C GLU A 12 4.82 12.97 12.30
N LYS A 13 5.31 12.11 13.19
CA LYS A 13 6.75 11.92 13.40
C LYS A 13 7.38 10.96 12.38
N GLY A 14 8.46 11.39 11.74
CA GLY A 14 9.36 10.53 10.96
C GLY A 14 10.03 9.46 11.85
N GLY A 15 10.20 8.24 11.33
CA GLY A 15 10.86 7.16 12.07
C GLY A 15 10.02 6.48 13.17
N ALA A 16 8.73 6.82 13.32
CA ALA A 16 7.85 6.24 14.35
C ALA A 16 7.37 4.80 14.07
N GLY A 17 7.89 4.13 13.03
CA GLY A 17 7.52 2.76 12.70
C GLY A 17 6.18 2.59 11.99
N LYS A 18 5.57 3.65 11.43
CA LYS A 18 4.28 3.59 10.70
C LYS A 18 4.25 2.49 9.64
N SER A 19 5.19 2.54 8.69
CA SER A 19 5.24 1.58 7.59
C SER A 19 5.52 0.18 8.10
N THR A 20 6.34 0.03 9.15
CA THR A 20 6.57 -1.26 9.81
C THR A 20 5.27 -1.83 10.35
N LEU A 21 4.50 -1.06 11.11
CA LEU A 21 3.22 -1.49 11.65
C LEU A 21 2.22 -1.83 10.54
N ALA A 22 2.09 -0.96 9.53
CA ALA A 22 1.22 -1.19 8.38
C ALA A 22 1.56 -2.49 7.64
N ILE A 23 2.84 -2.77 7.40
CA ILE A 23 3.32 -4.02 6.78
C ILE A 23 2.91 -5.24 7.62
N HIS A 24 3.07 -5.19 8.94
CA HIS A 24 2.70 -6.30 9.82
C HIS A 24 1.18 -6.53 9.85
N ILE A 25 0.39 -5.45 9.89
CA ILE A 25 -1.08 -5.55 9.81
C ILE A 25 -1.49 -6.22 8.50
N VAL A 26 -0.95 -5.77 7.36
CA VAL A 26 -1.24 -6.35 6.05
C VAL A 26 -0.84 -7.82 5.99
N CYS A 27 0.36 -8.18 6.46
CA CYS A 27 0.81 -9.56 6.48
C CYS A 27 -0.10 -10.45 7.36
N GLY A 28 -0.50 -9.97 8.54
CA GLY A 28 -1.42 -10.68 9.42
C GLY A 28 -2.77 -10.93 8.77
N LEU A 29 -3.36 -9.90 8.15
CA LEU A 29 -4.64 -10.03 7.44
C LEU A 29 -4.55 -10.99 6.24
N LEU A 30 -3.46 -10.93 5.48
CA LEU A 30 -3.22 -11.83 4.35
C LEU A 30 -3.12 -13.29 4.80
N HIS A 31 -2.40 -13.58 5.90
CA HIS A 31 -2.30 -14.94 6.44
C HIS A 31 -3.59 -15.41 7.12
N ALA A 32 -4.44 -14.48 7.56
CA ALA A 32 -5.81 -14.77 8.01
C ALA A 32 -6.80 -14.99 6.83
N GLY A 33 -6.31 -15.11 5.59
CA GLY A 33 -7.14 -15.38 4.42
C GLY A 33 -7.96 -14.17 3.92
N ARG A 34 -7.64 -12.95 4.38
CA ARG A 34 -8.34 -11.73 3.93
C ARG A 34 -7.73 -11.21 2.64
N ARG A 35 -8.58 -10.71 1.74
CA ARG A 35 -8.13 -9.87 0.62
C ARG A 35 -7.74 -8.50 1.17
N VAL A 36 -6.56 -8.01 0.78
CA VAL A 36 -6.03 -6.73 1.27
C VAL A 36 -5.56 -5.91 0.09
N ALA A 37 -5.97 -4.64 0.05
CA ALA A 37 -5.41 -3.62 -0.82
C ALA A 37 -4.58 -2.64 0.03
N ILE A 38 -3.50 -2.10 -0.54
CA ILE A 38 -2.63 -1.13 0.12
C ILE A 38 -2.53 0.15 -0.70
N ILE A 39 -2.61 1.30 -0.04
CA ILE A 39 -2.39 2.62 -0.65
C ILE A 39 -1.38 3.35 0.23
N ASP A 40 -0.20 3.64 -0.32
CA ASP A 40 0.87 4.38 0.38
C ASP A 40 0.78 5.86 0.02
N LEU A 41 0.32 6.68 0.99
CA LEU A 41 0.20 8.13 0.82
C LEU A 41 1.56 8.85 0.96
N ASP A 42 2.62 8.16 1.37
CA ASP A 42 3.99 8.68 1.26
C ASP A 42 4.52 8.46 -0.15
N LEU A 43 4.02 9.30 -1.07
CA LEU A 43 4.31 9.25 -2.50
C LEU A 43 5.81 9.39 -2.84
N ARG A 44 6.61 9.94 -1.92
CA ARG A 44 8.05 10.15 -2.13
C ARG A 44 8.87 8.95 -1.69
N GLN A 45 8.60 8.39 -0.51
CA GLN A 45 9.39 7.30 0.06
C GLN A 45 8.90 5.91 -0.39
N ARG A 46 7.58 5.72 -0.54
CA ARG A 46 6.92 4.48 -0.98
C ARG A 46 7.44 3.22 -0.27
N SER A 47 7.55 3.28 1.05
CA SER A 47 8.16 2.22 1.85
C SER A 47 7.39 0.90 1.76
N MET A 48 6.05 0.96 1.73
CA MET A 48 5.24 -0.26 1.61
C MET A 48 5.39 -0.90 0.23
N ALA A 49 5.29 -0.10 -0.83
CA ALA A 49 5.46 -0.57 -2.21
C ALA A 49 6.81 -1.28 -2.39
N LYS A 50 7.89 -0.65 -1.90
CA LYS A 50 9.24 -1.22 -1.95
C LYS A 50 9.34 -2.53 -1.19
N PHE A 51 8.71 -2.64 -0.01
CA PHE A 51 8.69 -3.88 0.75
C PHE A 51 8.04 -5.02 -0.02
N PHE A 52 6.84 -4.80 -0.59
CA PHE A 52 6.13 -5.85 -1.33
C PHE A 52 6.80 -6.20 -2.66
N ALA A 53 7.42 -5.23 -3.34
CA ALA A 53 8.27 -5.51 -4.50
C ALA A 53 9.47 -6.40 -4.13
N ASN A 54 10.17 -6.10 -3.03
CA ASN A 54 11.27 -6.93 -2.53
C ASN A 54 10.79 -8.33 -2.11
N ARG A 55 9.62 -8.44 -1.48
CA ARG A 55 9.00 -9.72 -1.12
C ARG A 55 8.70 -10.54 -2.37
N ALA A 56 8.17 -9.94 -3.43
CA ALA A 56 7.93 -10.60 -4.71
C ALA A 56 9.23 -11.13 -5.34
N ALA A 57 10.28 -10.30 -5.38
CA ALA A 57 11.59 -10.72 -5.88
C ALA A 57 12.19 -11.87 -5.05
N TRP A 58 12.08 -11.80 -3.72
CA TRP A 58 12.53 -12.87 -2.83
C TRP A 58 11.75 -14.17 -3.04
N MET A 59 10.43 -14.12 -3.18
CA MET A 59 9.60 -15.29 -3.49
C MET A 59 10.03 -15.96 -4.79
N ALA A 60 10.26 -15.18 -5.84
CA ALA A 60 10.74 -15.69 -7.12
C ALA A 60 12.11 -16.37 -7.00
N GLY A 61 13.06 -15.75 -6.30
CA GLY A 61 14.40 -16.30 -6.09
C GLY A 61 14.43 -17.57 -5.22
N ASN A 62 13.49 -17.71 -4.29
CA ASN A 62 13.45 -18.83 -3.33
C ASN A 62 12.39 -19.90 -3.65
N LYS A 63 11.69 -19.75 -4.78
CA LYS A 63 10.58 -20.64 -5.20
C LYS A 63 9.51 -20.81 -4.11
N GLN A 64 9.20 -19.71 -3.43
CA GLN A 64 8.18 -19.66 -2.38
C GLN A 64 6.93 -18.97 -2.88
N VAL A 65 5.79 -19.32 -2.29
CA VAL A 65 4.51 -18.66 -2.54
C VAL A 65 3.99 -18.14 -1.22
N LEU A 66 3.83 -16.82 -1.12
CA LEU A 66 3.26 -16.16 0.04
C LEU A 66 2.09 -15.27 -0.41
N PRO A 67 1.07 -15.06 0.43
CA PRO A 67 -0.01 -14.16 0.08
C PRO A 67 0.51 -12.72 -0.08
N MET A 68 -0.06 -12.01 -1.05
CA MET A 68 0.32 -10.66 -1.46
C MET A 68 -0.90 -9.74 -1.46
N PRO A 69 -0.73 -8.46 -1.09
CA PRO A 69 -1.80 -7.48 -1.25
C PRO A 69 -1.91 -7.06 -2.72
N ILE A 70 -3.01 -6.39 -3.03
CA ILE A 70 -3.15 -5.61 -4.27
C ILE A 70 -2.63 -4.20 -4.00
N GLU A 71 -1.77 -3.68 -4.87
CA GLU A 71 -1.33 -2.28 -4.85
C GLU A 71 -1.98 -1.57 -6.04
N PRO A 72 -3.06 -0.78 -5.84
CA PRO A 72 -3.62 0.06 -6.88
C PRO A 72 -2.59 1.08 -7.37
N ASP A 73 -2.63 1.37 -8.66
CA ASP A 73 -1.71 2.32 -9.28
C ASP A 73 -2.01 3.76 -8.83
N MET A 74 -1.02 4.41 -8.20
CA MET A 74 -1.03 5.82 -7.85
C MET A 74 -0.22 6.67 -8.85
N GLY A 75 0.30 6.07 -9.93
CA GLY A 75 1.16 6.71 -10.91
C GLY A 75 2.57 7.00 -10.39
N ASP A 76 3.26 7.96 -11.03
CA ASP A 76 4.54 8.45 -10.54
C ASP A 76 4.32 9.27 -9.26
N GLY A 77 4.68 8.69 -8.11
CA GLY A 77 4.53 9.35 -6.82
C GLY A 77 5.27 10.68 -6.69
N LYS A 78 6.41 10.89 -7.38
CA LYS A 78 7.10 12.19 -7.36
C LYS A 78 6.37 13.24 -8.17
N ALA A 79 5.80 12.84 -9.31
CA ALA A 79 4.97 13.72 -10.12
C ALA A 79 3.66 14.05 -9.38
N LEU A 80 2.99 13.03 -8.85
CA LEU A 80 1.74 13.18 -8.11
C LEU A 80 1.91 14.05 -6.86
N ALA A 81 3.01 13.91 -6.12
CA ALA A 81 3.32 14.75 -4.96
C ALA A 81 3.55 16.24 -5.27
N LYS A 82 3.71 16.60 -6.55
CA LYS A 82 3.85 17.98 -7.04
C LYS A 82 2.61 18.47 -7.78
N ALA A 83 1.68 17.57 -8.12
CA ALA A 83 0.43 17.90 -8.76
C ALA A 83 -0.48 18.69 -7.82
N ASP A 84 -1.49 19.34 -8.39
CA ASP A 84 -2.51 20.03 -7.59
C ASP A 84 -3.40 19.05 -6.82
N GLU A 85 -4.17 19.59 -5.87
CA GLU A 85 -5.07 18.79 -5.02
C GLU A 85 -6.14 18.04 -5.83
N THR A 86 -6.58 18.60 -6.96
CA THR A 86 -7.60 17.97 -7.80
C THR A 86 -7.06 16.69 -8.43
N GLU A 87 -5.85 16.75 -8.98
CA GLU A 87 -5.18 15.58 -9.55
C GLU A 87 -4.81 14.55 -8.47
N GLN A 88 -4.29 15.00 -7.32
CA GLN A 88 -3.99 14.11 -6.20
C GLN A 88 -5.23 13.35 -5.72
N MET A 89 -6.34 14.06 -5.53
CA MET A 89 -7.61 13.47 -5.12
C MET A 89 -8.16 12.52 -6.19
N ALA A 90 -8.12 12.90 -7.47
CA ALA A 90 -8.59 12.06 -8.56
C ALA A 90 -7.82 10.72 -8.63
N ARG A 91 -6.50 10.75 -8.43
CA ARG A 91 -5.67 9.53 -8.37
C ARG A 91 -6.00 8.66 -7.16
N PHE A 92 -6.15 9.30 -5.99
CA PHE A 92 -6.53 8.60 -4.77
C PHE A 92 -7.90 7.91 -4.91
N GLU A 93 -8.91 8.59 -5.44
CA GLU A 93 -10.25 8.03 -5.67
C GLU A 93 -10.22 6.87 -6.67
N ALA A 94 -9.44 6.99 -7.75
CA ALA A 94 -9.26 5.89 -8.70
C ALA A 94 -8.62 4.66 -8.05
N ALA A 95 -7.60 4.87 -7.22
CA ALA A 95 -6.95 3.80 -6.45
C ALA A 95 -7.90 3.16 -5.43
N MET A 96 -8.70 3.97 -4.72
CA MET A 96 -9.72 3.52 -3.77
C MET A 96 -10.82 2.71 -4.46
N ALA A 97 -11.29 3.13 -5.65
CA ALA A 97 -12.26 2.38 -6.42
C ALA A 97 -11.74 0.99 -6.84
N ARG A 98 -10.43 0.89 -7.15
CA ARG A 98 -9.79 -0.38 -7.50
C ARG A 98 -9.54 -1.29 -6.28
N ALA A 99 -9.50 -0.72 -5.09
CA ALA A 99 -9.26 -1.42 -3.83
C ALA A 99 -10.53 -2.08 -3.22
N ARG A 100 -11.72 -1.77 -3.74
CA ARG A 100 -13.01 -2.35 -3.33
C ARG A 100 -13.25 -3.71 -4.01
#